data_AF-A0A8B8JFA8-F1
#
_entry.id   AF-A0A8B8JFA8-F1
#
_cell.length_a   1.000
_cell.length_b   1.000
_cell.length_c   1.000
_cell.angle_alpha   90.00
_cell.angle_beta   90.00
_cell.angle_gamma   90.00
#
_symmetry.space_group_name_H-M   'P 1'
#
loop_
_entity.id
_entity.type
_entity.pdbx_description
1 polymer ?
#
loop_
_entity_poly.entity_id
_entity_poly.type
_entity_poly.pdbx_seq_one_letter_code
_entity_poly.pdbx_strand_id
1 'polypeptide(L)'
;MEDDKGNENATPAHDGGFLKPNIFTLTIPQIDGGSNLSIKVCWSQKIVYSNGQFSLNVPFTFPDFVNPAAKKIPKREKIKINVGAVAGSEILCKTVSHPMKEVRRHAGSMGFSYDSEVLSWSKVDFSFSYAISSSHINGGVLLESAPVHDFDQREMFCMYLSPGDIQSEKVFKKDIIFIIDISGSMRGKLIDDTKNALLAALSKLNSDDSFTIIAFNGESYIFSKSMELASGDAVERATEWITNNFVAGGGTNISHPLTTAIEMLSNAQSSVPIIFLVTDGTVEDERQICAMVKNHMINQESICPRIYTFGIGPFCNHYFLRMLAMIGRGQYDAALDVDLIEPRMLTLFDKASSLIFVNIKMDMDDLDELEVYPSHIPDLSSEAPLILSGRYKGNFPETLKVKGILADFSNCVIDMKIQKAKDIPVQRVSAKDQIEHLTAQAWLSENKQLEQKVAKMSLQTGFISEYTRMIILEDDHLKKVKESAGTKEVSKKSHSQYEANVQGQRMTLLPHLGIGFGNLTATAENTPPGAETKLPEVPEIFKAATNCCETLCSYCCCMCCIQCCTRINNQCATALTQLCIGLGCFGCLTCCSEICCSGNEG
;
A
#
# COMPACT_ATOMS: atom_id res chain seq x y z
N MET A 1 -1.90 35.86 -35.92
CA MET A 1 -1.71 35.02 -37.13
C MET A 1 -0.60 34.05 -36.77
N GLU A 2 -0.83 32.81 -36.37
CA GLU A 2 -2.04 32.01 -36.21
C GLU A 2 -1.91 31.22 -34.89
N ASP A 3 -3.06 31.04 -34.24
CA ASP A 3 -3.24 30.29 -33.00
C ASP A 3 -3.16 28.78 -33.28
N ASP A 4 -2.38 28.03 -32.51
CA ASP A 4 -2.56 26.59 -32.36
C ASP A 4 -3.04 26.31 -30.92
N LYS A 5 -4.36 26.20 -30.79
CA LYS A 5 -5.06 25.84 -29.55
C LYS A 5 -5.01 24.33 -29.37
N GLY A 6 -3.97 23.84 -28.70
CA GLY A 6 -3.98 22.55 -28.02
C GLY A 6 -4.93 22.63 -26.82
N ASN A 7 -6.19 22.25 -27.03
CA ASN A 7 -7.22 22.18 -26.01
C ASN A 7 -6.98 20.94 -25.15
N GLU A 8 -6.08 21.03 -24.18
CA GLU A 8 -6.02 20.07 -23.07
C GLU A 8 -7.34 20.22 -22.28
N ASN A 9 -8.22 19.25 -22.43
CA ASN A 9 -9.44 19.13 -21.64
C ASN A 9 -9.06 18.89 -20.17
N ALA A 10 -8.80 19.98 -19.46
CA ALA A 10 -8.73 19.99 -18.01
C ALA A 10 -10.08 19.49 -17.49
N THR A 11 -10.05 18.33 -16.84
CA THR A 11 -11.18 17.78 -16.08
C THR A 11 -11.69 18.89 -15.15
N PRO A 12 -13.01 19.19 -15.12
CA PRO A 12 -13.51 20.23 -14.23
C PRO A 12 -13.12 19.87 -12.81
N ALA A 13 -12.48 20.80 -12.10
CA ALA A 13 -12.06 20.62 -10.72
C ALA A 13 -13.27 20.20 -9.88
N HIS A 14 -13.35 18.91 -9.57
CA HIS A 14 -14.35 18.35 -8.67
C HIS A 14 -14.24 19.05 -7.30
N ASP A 15 -15.38 19.22 -6.61
CA ASP A 15 -15.48 19.84 -5.28
C ASP A 15 -14.63 19.07 -4.23
N GLY A 16 -13.32 19.33 -4.20
CA GLY A 16 -12.35 18.75 -3.28
C GLY A 16 -12.09 17.23 -3.43
N GLY A 17 -10.93 16.77 -2.99
CA GLY A 17 -10.59 15.34 -2.94
C GLY A 17 -9.11 15.04 -3.23
N PHE A 18 -8.76 13.76 -3.31
CA PHE A 18 -7.41 13.34 -3.69
C PHE A 18 -7.27 13.33 -5.22
N LEU A 19 -6.34 14.12 -5.75
CA LEU A 19 -5.92 14.04 -7.16
C LEU A 19 -4.94 12.87 -7.37
N LYS A 20 -4.04 12.68 -6.41
CA LYS A 20 -3.09 11.57 -6.30
C LYS A 20 -3.01 11.15 -4.84
N PRO A 21 -2.49 9.96 -4.49
CA PRO A 21 -2.38 9.51 -3.10
C PRO A 21 -1.66 10.50 -2.15
N ASN A 22 -0.80 11.36 -2.69
CA ASN A 22 -0.05 12.39 -1.97
C ASN A 22 -0.53 13.83 -2.21
N ILE A 23 -1.60 14.05 -2.99
CA ILE A 23 -2.13 15.38 -3.31
C ILE A 23 -3.62 15.44 -3.01
N PHE A 24 -3.98 16.17 -1.96
CA PHE A 24 -5.36 16.51 -1.62
C PHE A 24 -5.65 17.95 -2.04
N THR A 25 -6.75 18.16 -2.75
CA THR A 25 -7.26 19.47 -3.14
C THR A 25 -8.53 19.79 -2.38
N LEU A 26 -8.72 21.06 -2.08
CA LEU A 26 -9.93 21.59 -1.47
C LEU A 26 -10.28 22.90 -2.15
N THR A 27 -11.47 22.99 -2.73
CA THR A 27 -12.00 24.24 -3.25
C THR A 27 -12.55 25.05 -2.08
N ILE A 28 -11.96 26.20 -1.82
CA ILE A 28 -12.46 27.12 -0.79
C ILE A 28 -13.64 27.89 -1.40
N PRO A 29 -14.84 27.86 -0.80
CA PRO A 29 -15.98 28.61 -1.31
C PRO A 29 -15.71 30.11 -1.22
N GLN A 30 -16.46 30.91 -1.98
CA GLN A 30 -16.40 32.36 -1.83
C GLN A 30 -16.81 32.76 -0.40
N ILE A 31 -15.89 33.38 0.32
CA ILE A 31 -16.09 33.87 1.70
C ILE A 31 -16.27 35.39 1.71
N ASP A 32 -17.05 35.89 2.67
CA ASP A 32 -17.28 37.33 2.84
C ASP A 32 -16.01 38.04 3.34
N GLY A 33 -15.85 39.31 2.95
CA GLY A 33 -14.74 40.15 3.43
C GLY A 33 -14.73 40.27 4.96
N GLY A 34 -13.55 40.11 5.57
CA GLY A 34 -13.39 40.11 7.04
C GLY A 34 -13.61 38.74 7.71
N SER A 35 -13.97 37.71 6.94
CA SER A 35 -14.06 36.34 7.46
C SER A 35 -12.68 35.74 7.77
N ASN A 36 -12.61 34.90 8.79
CA ASN A 36 -11.41 34.11 9.09
C ASN A 36 -11.54 32.72 8.46
N LEU A 37 -10.61 32.38 7.57
CA LEU A 37 -10.47 31.04 7.03
C LEU A 37 -9.38 30.29 7.80
N SER A 38 -9.70 29.08 8.29
CA SER A 38 -8.75 28.20 8.95
C SER A 38 -8.82 26.82 8.33
N ILE A 39 -7.69 26.33 7.83
CA ILE A 39 -7.55 24.98 7.27
C ILE A 39 -6.63 24.19 8.20
N LYS A 40 -7.13 23.05 8.69
CA LYS A 40 -6.36 22.14 9.55
C LYS A 40 -6.29 20.77 8.89
N VAL A 41 -5.08 20.34 8.56
CA VAL A 41 -4.80 19.00 8.04
C VAL A 41 -4.06 18.20 9.09
N CYS A 42 -4.50 16.97 9.33
CA CYS A 42 -3.85 16.03 10.23
C CYS A 42 -3.55 14.76 9.45
N TRP A 43 -2.31 14.29 9.47
CA TRP A 43 -1.91 13.04 8.84
C TRP A 43 -0.98 12.26 9.74
N SER A 44 -0.69 11.02 9.35
CA SER A 44 0.26 10.16 10.04
C SER A 44 1.08 9.43 8.98
N GLN A 45 2.40 9.37 9.19
CA GLN A 45 3.32 8.72 8.26
C GLN A 45 4.40 7.96 9.02
N LYS A 46 4.90 6.90 8.41
CA LYS A 46 6.12 6.24 8.88
C LYS A 46 7.30 7.17 8.61
N ILE A 47 8.16 7.37 9.60
CA ILE A 47 9.37 8.18 9.44
C ILE A 47 10.40 7.33 8.68
N VAL A 48 11.06 7.94 7.70
CA VAL A 48 12.09 7.25 6.91
C VAL A 48 13.32 7.06 7.79
N TYR A 49 13.85 5.84 7.82
CA TYR A 49 15.13 5.55 8.44
C TYR A 49 16.12 5.13 7.35
N SER A 50 17.27 5.77 7.30
CA SER A 50 18.36 5.43 6.40
C SER A 50 19.69 5.90 6.98
N ASN A 51 20.77 5.16 6.75
CA ASN A 51 22.13 5.51 7.20
C ASN A 51 22.20 5.89 8.69
N GLY A 52 21.49 5.16 9.55
CA GLY A 52 21.49 5.40 11.01
C GLY A 52 20.63 6.58 11.48
N GLN A 53 19.85 7.21 10.61
CA GLN A 53 19.10 8.43 10.91
C GLN A 53 17.62 8.33 10.53
N PHE A 54 16.76 8.86 11.39
CA PHE A 54 15.36 9.11 11.09
C PHE A 54 15.20 10.48 10.45
N SER A 55 14.46 10.57 9.35
CA SER A 55 14.24 11.80 8.59
C SER A 55 12.76 12.06 8.33
N LEU A 56 12.33 13.28 8.65
CA LEU A 56 11.01 13.83 8.36
C LEU A 56 11.16 14.95 7.35
N ASN A 57 10.58 14.75 6.16
CA ASN A 57 10.46 15.77 5.13
C ASN A 57 8.98 16.09 4.91
N VAL A 58 8.61 17.36 4.96
CA VAL A 58 7.24 17.84 4.80
C VAL A 58 7.24 19.02 3.82
N PRO A 59 6.42 18.98 2.75
CA PRO A 59 6.23 20.13 1.88
C PRO A 59 5.84 21.36 2.71
N PHE A 60 6.65 22.43 2.61
CA PHE A 60 6.47 23.66 3.39
C PHE A 60 6.66 24.90 2.51
N THR A 61 6.35 24.74 1.23
CA THR A 61 6.44 25.78 0.21
C THR A 61 5.05 26.25 -0.21
N PHE A 62 4.90 27.58 -0.33
CA PHE A 62 3.65 28.21 -0.73
C PHE A 62 3.89 28.99 -2.04
N PRO A 63 3.36 28.53 -3.18
CA PRO A 63 3.55 29.23 -4.46
C PRO A 63 3.03 30.67 -4.43
N ASP A 64 3.66 31.56 -5.20
CA ASP A 64 3.25 32.97 -5.22
C ASP A 64 1.78 33.16 -5.66
N PHE A 65 1.26 32.27 -6.51
CA PHE A 65 -0.12 32.33 -7.00
C PHE A 65 -1.18 31.94 -5.95
N VAL A 66 -0.81 31.27 -4.85
CA VAL A 66 -1.76 30.98 -3.76
C VAL A 66 -1.87 32.14 -2.76
N ASN A 67 -1.00 33.15 -2.89
CA ASN A 67 -1.03 34.32 -2.02
C ASN A 67 -1.99 35.38 -2.61
N PRO A 68 -3.11 35.70 -1.95
CA PRO A 68 -4.02 36.72 -2.46
C PRO A 68 -3.29 38.06 -2.65
N ALA A 69 -3.49 38.70 -3.80
CA ALA A 69 -2.83 39.96 -4.20
C ALA A 69 -3.22 41.20 -3.33
N ALA A 70 -3.83 40.98 -2.16
CA ALA A 70 -4.27 42.02 -1.26
C ALA A 70 -3.10 42.67 -0.51
N LYS A 71 -3.29 43.94 -0.13
CA LYS A 71 -2.30 44.78 0.56
C LYS A 71 -1.65 44.05 1.76
N LYS A 72 -0.31 44.02 1.78
CA LYS A 72 0.60 43.74 2.92
C LYS A 72 -0.04 42.96 4.09
N ILE A 73 -0.48 41.74 3.85
CA ILE A 73 -0.93 40.84 4.92
C ILE A 73 0.32 40.43 5.73
N PRO A 74 0.32 40.58 7.08
CA PRO A 74 1.40 40.07 7.90
C PRO A 74 1.43 38.54 7.79
N LYS A 75 2.60 37.99 7.45
CA LYS A 75 2.80 36.55 7.32
C LYS A 75 3.54 36.08 8.55
N ARG A 76 3.06 35.00 9.15
CA ARG A 76 3.67 34.39 10.33
C ARG A 76 3.80 32.90 10.12
N GLU A 77 5.00 32.39 10.29
CA GLU A 77 5.30 30.98 10.19
C GLU A 77 5.56 30.41 11.58
N LYS A 78 5.02 29.23 11.83
CA LYS A 78 5.18 28.55 13.11
C LYS A 78 5.36 27.06 12.89
N ILE A 79 6.49 26.54 13.36
CA ILE A 79 6.83 25.12 13.30
C ILE A 79 7.14 24.63 14.70
N LYS A 80 6.57 23.49 15.08
CA LYS A 80 6.87 22.80 16.33
C LYS A 80 7.16 21.34 16.04
N ILE A 81 8.32 20.84 16.47
CA ILE A 81 8.61 19.41 16.48
C ILE A 81 8.73 18.93 17.90
N ASN A 82 8.12 17.78 18.13
CA ASN A 82 8.28 17.01 19.34
C ASN A 82 8.79 15.62 18.94
N VAL A 83 10.04 15.29 19.31
CA VAL A 83 10.59 13.94 19.15
C VAL A 83 10.49 13.23 20.50
N GLY A 84 9.94 12.03 20.48
CA GLY A 84 9.94 11.09 21.59
C GLY A 84 10.64 9.81 21.16
N ALA A 85 11.63 9.40 21.94
CA ALA A 85 12.19 8.06 21.94
C ALA A 85 11.89 7.40 23.29
N VAL A 86 12.27 6.14 23.44
CA VAL A 86 12.08 5.44 24.70
C VAL A 86 13.04 5.95 25.78
N ALA A 87 12.61 5.84 27.03
CA ALA A 87 13.35 6.32 28.19
C ALA A 87 14.77 5.72 28.24
N GLY A 88 15.77 6.59 28.34
CA GLY A 88 17.19 6.22 28.38
C GLY A 88 17.91 6.26 27.04
N SER A 89 17.20 6.44 25.91
CA SER A 89 17.83 6.68 24.61
C SER A 89 18.37 8.11 24.49
N GLU A 90 19.58 8.25 23.98
CA GLU A 90 20.14 9.56 23.61
C GLU A 90 19.71 9.91 22.18
N ILE A 91 19.02 11.04 22.04
CA ILE A 91 18.56 11.56 20.76
C ILE A 91 19.53 12.67 20.31
N LEU A 92 20.11 12.50 19.12
CA LEU A 92 21.03 13.44 18.51
C LEU A 92 20.35 14.09 17.30
N CYS A 93 20.07 15.38 17.38
CA CYS A 93 19.62 16.16 16.23
C CYS A 93 20.74 16.23 15.19
N LYS A 94 20.41 16.01 13.92
CA LYS A 94 21.37 15.98 12.81
C LYS A 94 21.15 17.15 11.86
N THR A 95 19.97 17.22 11.24
CA THR A 95 19.63 18.27 10.27
C THR A 95 18.37 19.01 10.69
N VAL A 96 18.36 20.34 10.50
CA VAL A 96 17.19 21.21 10.62
C VAL A 96 17.18 22.18 9.44
N SER A 97 16.11 22.22 8.64
CA SER A 97 16.06 23.13 7.48
C SER A 97 15.66 24.57 7.83
N HIS A 98 15.12 24.79 9.04
CA HIS A 98 14.66 26.09 9.53
C HIS A 98 15.43 26.48 10.81
N PRO A 99 15.54 27.78 11.15
CA PRO A 99 16.27 28.25 12.33
C PRO A 99 15.50 27.96 13.63
N MET A 100 15.34 26.68 13.95
CA MET A 100 14.59 26.20 15.09
C MET A 100 15.37 26.34 16.39
N LYS A 101 14.69 26.74 17.47
CA LYS A 101 15.22 26.79 18.83
C LYS A 101 14.82 25.54 19.59
N GLU A 102 15.78 24.88 20.23
CA GLU A 102 15.49 23.78 21.17
C GLU A 102 14.76 24.36 22.39
N VAL A 103 13.56 23.85 22.68
CA VAL A 103 12.71 24.33 23.79
C VAL A 103 12.56 23.32 24.91
N ARG A 104 12.91 22.06 24.66
CA ARG A 104 12.84 20.97 25.64
C ARG A 104 13.91 19.93 25.33
N ARG A 105 14.57 19.43 26.39
CA ARG A 105 15.47 18.27 26.35
C ARG A 105 15.38 17.50 27.66
N HIS A 106 14.93 16.26 27.55
CA HIS A 106 14.88 15.28 28.62
C HIS A 106 15.42 13.94 28.08
N ALA A 107 15.76 12.99 28.96
CA ALA A 107 16.17 11.66 28.50
C ALA A 107 15.06 11.03 27.64
N GLY A 108 15.38 10.67 26.39
CA GLY A 108 14.40 10.14 25.43
C GLY A 108 13.43 11.18 24.84
N SER A 109 13.60 12.49 25.03
CA SER A 109 12.75 13.47 24.34
C SER A 109 13.45 14.79 24.04
N MET A 110 13.19 15.32 22.85
CA MET A 110 13.60 16.67 22.43
C MET A 110 12.43 17.40 21.78
N GLY A 111 12.50 18.72 21.73
CA GLY A 111 11.55 19.50 20.98
C GLY A 111 12.10 20.83 20.57
N PHE A 112 11.63 21.26 19.41
CA PHE A 112 12.11 22.42 18.71
C PHE A 112 10.94 23.30 18.32
N SER A 113 11.17 24.61 18.31
CA SER A 113 10.18 25.58 17.86
C SER A 113 10.80 26.65 16.98
N TYR A 114 10.05 27.04 15.96
CA TYR A 114 10.31 28.20 15.13
C TYR A 114 9.00 29.01 15.07
N ASP A 115 9.09 30.31 15.29
CA ASP A 115 7.96 31.25 15.29
C ASP A 115 8.51 32.60 14.86
N SER A 116 8.15 33.05 13.65
CA SER A 116 8.63 34.30 13.09
C SER A 116 7.58 34.96 12.22
N GLU A 117 7.53 36.30 12.26
CA GLU A 117 6.94 37.08 11.20
C GLU A 117 7.91 37.13 10.01
N VAL A 118 7.40 36.93 8.80
CA VAL A 118 8.20 36.82 7.58
C VAL A 118 7.71 37.79 6.50
N LEU A 119 8.62 38.32 5.69
CA LEU A 119 8.26 39.19 4.56
C LEU A 119 7.66 38.38 3.40
N SER A 120 8.21 37.19 3.17
CA SER A 120 7.77 36.19 2.20
C SER A 120 7.73 34.82 2.85
N TRP A 121 6.80 33.97 2.39
CA TRP A 121 6.74 32.58 2.82
C TRP A 121 8.03 31.83 2.49
N SER A 122 8.32 30.78 3.25
CA SER A 122 9.44 29.88 3.02
C SER A 122 9.35 29.28 1.62
N LYS A 123 10.52 29.23 0.97
CA LYS A 123 10.71 28.61 -0.34
C LYS A 123 11.42 27.26 -0.23
N VAL A 124 11.59 26.76 1.00
CA VAL A 124 12.28 25.51 1.28
C VAL A 124 11.33 24.63 2.09
N ASP A 125 11.25 23.36 1.70
CA ASP A 125 10.49 22.39 2.46
C ASP A 125 11.07 22.16 3.85
N PHE A 126 10.21 21.67 4.73
CA PHE A 126 10.61 21.36 6.08
C PHE A 126 11.34 20.02 6.11
N SER A 127 12.58 20.01 6.60
CA SER A 127 13.39 18.80 6.78
C SER A 127 13.97 18.78 8.19
N PHE A 128 13.79 17.66 8.86
CA PHE A 128 14.31 17.40 10.20
C PHE A 128 14.84 15.97 10.28
N SER A 129 16.07 15.79 10.75
CA SER A 129 16.62 14.46 11.00
C SER A 129 17.26 14.32 12.37
N TYR A 130 17.18 13.12 12.91
CA TYR A 130 17.75 12.76 14.20
C TYR A 130 18.26 11.32 14.20
N ALA A 131 19.25 11.04 15.04
CA ALA A 131 19.75 9.70 15.29
C ALA A 131 19.48 9.29 16.74
N ILE A 132 19.33 8.00 16.98
CA ILE A 132 19.29 7.42 18.32
C ILE A 132 20.59 6.66 18.52
N SER A 133 21.42 7.10 19.48
CA SER A 133 22.72 6.46 19.72
C SER A 133 22.55 5.20 20.58
N SER A 134 23.15 4.10 20.13
CA SER A 134 23.30 2.85 20.89
C SER A 134 24.49 2.07 20.36
N SER A 135 25.28 1.44 21.24
CA SER A 135 26.42 0.60 20.83
C SER A 135 26.07 -0.85 20.51
N HIS A 136 24.83 -1.26 20.78
CA HIS A 136 24.36 -2.64 20.63
C HIS A 136 22.89 -2.65 20.19
N ILE A 137 22.43 -3.80 19.70
CA ILE A 137 21.01 -4.04 19.42
C ILE A 137 20.24 -3.80 20.72
N ASN A 138 19.23 -2.93 20.66
CA ASN A 138 18.42 -2.61 21.81
C ASN A 138 16.95 -2.53 21.44
N GLY A 139 16.08 -2.59 22.43
CA GLY A 139 14.65 -2.47 22.18
C GLY A 139 13.87 -2.16 23.43
N GLY A 140 12.59 -1.93 23.23
CA GLY A 140 11.64 -1.74 24.32
C GLY A 140 10.22 -2.12 23.90
N VAL A 141 9.36 -2.22 24.90
CA VAL A 141 7.92 -2.43 24.73
C VAL A 141 7.18 -1.26 25.33
N LEU A 142 6.30 -0.68 24.54
CA LEU A 142 5.33 0.32 24.94
C LEU A 142 3.98 -0.36 25.16
N LEU A 143 3.40 -0.18 26.35
CA LEU A 143 2.06 -0.67 26.69
C LEU A 143 1.06 0.49 26.68
N GLU A 144 -0.10 0.32 26.05
CA GLU A 144 -1.19 1.28 26.03
C GLU A 144 -2.51 0.57 26.37
N SER A 145 -3.28 1.14 27.28
CA SER A 145 -4.59 0.59 27.63
C SER A 145 -5.63 0.90 26.56
N ALA A 146 -6.56 -0.03 26.35
CA ALA A 146 -7.64 0.17 25.39
C ALA A 146 -8.51 1.37 25.79
N PRO A 147 -8.83 2.27 24.85
CA PRO A 147 -9.85 3.30 25.08
C PRO A 147 -11.20 2.67 25.48
N VAL A 148 -11.98 3.38 26.31
CA VAL A 148 -13.29 2.90 26.80
C VAL A 148 -14.24 2.51 25.67
N HIS A 149 -14.16 3.18 24.52
CA HIS A 149 -15.01 2.94 23.35
C HIS A 149 -14.31 2.15 22.24
N ASP A 150 -13.19 1.47 22.54
CA ASP A 150 -12.53 0.58 21.59
C ASP A 150 -13.41 -0.64 21.27
N PHE A 151 -13.45 -1.07 20.01
CA PHE A 151 -14.18 -2.28 19.64
C PHE A 151 -13.55 -3.55 20.23
N ASP A 152 -12.30 -3.48 20.67
CA ASP A 152 -11.53 -4.54 21.30
C ASP A 152 -10.93 -4.03 22.62
N GLN A 153 -11.36 -4.63 23.73
CA GLN A 153 -11.02 -4.19 25.09
C GLN A 153 -9.70 -4.81 25.60
N ARG A 154 -8.96 -5.52 24.75
CA ARG A 154 -7.61 -6.02 25.08
C ARG A 154 -6.60 -4.88 25.10
N GLU A 155 -5.67 -4.95 26.06
CA GLU A 155 -4.55 -4.02 26.17
C GLU A 155 -3.67 -4.10 24.91
N MET A 156 -2.99 -3.00 24.57
CA MET A 156 -2.16 -2.90 23.37
C MET A 156 -0.68 -2.86 23.73
N PHE A 157 0.15 -3.40 22.84
CA PHE A 157 1.59 -3.24 22.92
C PHE A 157 2.21 -2.87 21.58
N CYS A 158 3.33 -2.15 21.63
CA CYS A 158 4.23 -1.94 20.51
C CYS A 158 5.65 -2.21 20.97
N MET A 159 6.27 -3.21 20.36
CA MET A 159 7.66 -3.54 20.53
C MET A 159 8.46 -2.94 19.38
N TYR A 160 9.63 -2.41 19.68
CA TYR A 160 10.61 -2.06 18.67
C TYR A 160 11.98 -2.61 19.04
N LEU A 161 12.73 -3.05 18.03
CA LEU A 161 14.11 -3.51 18.13
C LEU A 161 14.94 -2.69 17.15
N SER A 162 15.89 -1.91 17.66
CA SER A 162 16.79 -1.06 16.89
C SER A 162 18.12 -1.78 16.68
N PRO A 163 18.70 -1.72 15.47
CA PRO A 163 20.01 -2.32 15.23
C PRO A 163 21.11 -1.66 16.08
N GLY A 164 21.00 -0.38 16.41
CA GLY A 164 22.09 0.38 17.05
C GLY A 164 23.15 0.82 16.04
N ASP A 165 24.14 1.60 16.51
CA ASP A 165 25.30 2.06 15.73
C ASP A 165 26.36 0.96 15.69
N ILE A 166 26.01 -0.12 15.00
CA ILE A 166 26.86 -1.30 14.86
C ILE A 166 27.66 -1.14 13.56
N GLN A 167 28.68 -0.27 13.62
CA GLN A 167 29.60 -0.02 12.49
C GLN A 167 30.47 -1.25 12.13
N SER A 168 30.40 -2.34 12.89
CA SER A 168 31.37 -3.44 12.81
C SER A 168 30.83 -4.87 12.94
N GLU A 169 29.52 -5.11 12.87
CA GLU A 169 29.03 -6.50 12.83
C GLU A 169 29.13 -7.06 11.42
N LYS A 170 29.57 -8.31 11.35
CA LYS A 170 29.45 -9.12 10.14
C LYS A 170 27.97 -9.21 9.82
N VAL A 171 27.58 -8.97 8.57
CA VAL A 171 26.25 -9.37 8.09
C VAL A 171 26.28 -10.88 7.79
N PHE A 172 25.12 -11.54 7.85
CA PHE A 172 25.04 -12.93 7.42
C PHE A 172 25.52 -13.09 5.97
N LYS A 173 26.11 -14.24 5.62
CA LYS A 173 26.26 -14.65 4.22
C LYS A 173 24.90 -15.04 3.66
N LYS A 174 24.63 -14.77 2.39
CA LYS A 174 23.31 -15.04 1.78
C LYS A 174 23.42 -15.86 0.52
N ASP A 175 22.39 -16.66 0.30
CA ASP A 175 22.11 -17.31 -0.99
C ASP A 175 20.84 -16.68 -1.54
N ILE A 176 20.96 -15.87 -2.59
CA ILE A 176 19.90 -14.99 -3.10
C ILE A 176 19.40 -15.46 -4.46
N ILE A 177 18.10 -15.70 -4.59
CA ILE A 177 17.45 -15.94 -5.87
C ILE A 177 16.57 -14.75 -6.22
N PHE A 178 16.88 -14.08 -7.32
CA PHE A 178 16.04 -13.01 -7.88
C PHE A 178 15.05 -13.60 -8.87
N ILE A 179 13.75 -13.56 -8.56
CA ILE A 179 12.65 -13.95 -9.42
C ILE A 179 12.01 -12.69 -10.00
N ILE A 180 12.23 -12.44 -11.29
CA ILE A 180 11.86 -11.18 -11.94
C ILE A 180 10.86 -11.41 -13.06
N ASP A 181 9.73 -10.72 -12.97
CA ASP A 181 8.69 -10.71 -14.00
C ASP A 181 9.17 -9.99 -15.26
N ILE A 182 9.04 -10.67 -16.40
CA ILE A 182 9.31 -10.16 -17.75
C ILE A 182 8.10 -10.38 -18.66
N SER A 183 6.89 -10.39 -18.09
CA SER A 183 5.62 -10.44 -18.84
C SER A 183 5.43 -9.22 -19.74
N GLY A 184 4.40 -9.26 -20.60
CA GLY A 184 4.15 -8.19 -21.56
C GLY A 184 3.84 -6.82 -20.93
N SER A 185 3.23 -6.80 -19.74
CA SER A 185 2.90 -5.57 -19.00
C SER A 185 4.14 -4.80 -18.52
N MET A 186 5.25 -5.50 -18.28
CA MET A 186 6.54 -4.92 -17.88
C MET A 186 7.24 -4.10 -18.98
N ARG A 187 6.69 -4.02 -20.19
CA ARG A 187 7.35 -3.36 -21.34
C ARG A 187 7.67 -1.88 -21.08
N GLY A 188 8.81 -1.43 -21.61
CA GLY A 188 9.23 -0.03 -21.57
C GLY A 188 9.93 0.32 -20.25
N LYS A 189 9.55 1.45 -19.64
CA LYS A 189 10.26 1.97 -18.45
C LYS A 189 10.26 0.99 -17.27
N LEU A 190 9.23 0.16 -17.11
CA LEU A 190 9.14 -0.78 -15.98
C LEU A 190 10.26 -1.82 -15.99
N ILE A 191 10.46 -2.52 -17.12
CA ILE A 191 11.55 -3.50 -17.25
C ILE A 191 12.92 -2.83 -17.23
N ASP A 192 13.05 -1.62 -17.77
CA ASP A 192 14.32 -0.88 -17.76
C ASP A 192 14.72 -0.45 -16.34
N ASP A 193 13.80 0.12 -15.57
CA ASP A 193 14.05 0.49 -14.16
C ASP A 193 14.28 -0.75 -13.29
N THR A 194 13.57 -1.85 -13.56
CA THR A 194 13.77 -3.15 -12.88
C THR A 194 15.16 -3.73 -13.18
N LYS A 195 15.63 -3.64 -14.44
CA LYS A 195 17.00 -4.02 -14.83
C LYS A 195 18.02 -3.18 -14.08
N ASN A 196 17.87 -1.87 -14.09
CA ASN A 196 18.81 -0.96 -13.42
C ASN A 196 18.89 -1.25 -11.92
N ALA A 197 17.75 -1.45 -11.27
CA ALA A 197 17.67 -1.82 -9.86
C ALA A 197 18.35 -3.17 -9.57
N LEU A 198 18.11 -4.19 -10.41
CA LEU A 198 18.74 -5.50 -10.27
C LEU A 198 20.26 -5.43 -10.45
N LEU A 199 20.74 -4.73 -11.48
CA LEU A 199 22.18 -4.55 -11.72
C LEU A 199 22.85 -3.82 -10.56
N ALA A 200 22.23 -2.75 -10.06
CA ALA A 200 22.69 -2.04 -8.88
C ALA A 200 22.69 -2.94 -7.63
N ALA A 201 21.68 -3.79 -7.43
CA ALA A 201 21.66 -4.78 -6.36
C ALA A 201 22.80 -5.82 -6.47
N LEU A 202 23.04 -6.36 -7.68
CA LEU A 202 24.12 -7.32 -7.91
C LEU A 202 25.51 -6.72 -7.60
N SER A 203 25.73 -5.46 -7.96
CA SER A 203 26.99 -4.76 -7.66
C SER A 203 27.24 -4.49 -6.16
N LYS A 204 26.19 -4.60 -5.33
CA LYS A 204 26.26 -4.44 -3.88
C LYS A 204 26.44 -5.77 -3.11
N LEU A 205 26.38 -6.92 -3.80
CA LEU A 205 26.59 -8.22 -3.16
C LEU A 205 28.01 -8.34 -2.60
N ASN A 206 28.14 -8.99 -1.44
CA ASN A 206 29.47 -9.32 -0.91
C ASN A 206 30.05 -10.49 -1.69
N SER A 207 31.38 -10.58 -1.80
CA SER A 207 32.04 -11.70 -2.50
C SER A 207 31.76 -13.09 -1.89
N ASP A 208 31.30 -13.12 -0.64
CA ASP A 208 30.92 -14.31 0.11
C ASP A 208 29.44 -14.70 -0.06
N ASP A 209 28.63 -13.85 -0.71
CA ASP A 209 27.24 -14.12 -1.05
C ASP A 209 27.18 -14.94 -2.36
N SER A 210 26.16 -15.79 -2.49
CA SER A 210 25.86 -16.49 -3.73
C SER A 210 24.54 -16.00 -4.31
N PHE A 211 24.40 -16.03 -5.64
CA PHE A 211 23.17 -15.63 -6.29
C PHE A 211 22.84 -16.48 -7.53
N THR A 212 21.58 -16.41 -7.93
CA THR A 212 21.12 -16.74 -9.29
C THR A 212 19.90 -15.88 -9.63
N ILE A 213 19.48 -15.91 -10.90
CA ILE A 213 18.37 -15.12 -11.41
C ILE A 213 17.43 -16.04 -12.17
N ILE A 214 16.12 -15.89 -11.91
CA ILE A 214 15.04 -16.54 -12.63
C ILE A 214 14.17 -15.42 -13.22
N ALA A 215 14.27 -15.21 -14.52
CA ALA A 215 13.34 -14.34 -15.24
C ALA A 215 12.12 -15.17 -15.63
N PHE A 216 10.90 -14.65 -15.48
CA PHE A 216 9.69 -15.40 -15.77
C PHE A 216 8.63 -14.59 -16.50
N ASN A 217 7.86 -15.30 -17.32
CA ASN A 217 6.61 -14.83 -17.91
C ASN A 217 5.61 -16.00 -17.87
N GLY A 218 5.17 -16.54 -19.01
CA GLY A 218 4.53 -17.86 -19.07
C GLY A 218 5.52 -19.03 -18.88
N GLU A 219 6.81 -18.80 -19.13
CA GLU A 219 7.93 -19.73 -18.96
C GLU A 219 8.92 -19.20 -17.92
N SER A 220 9.98 -19.97 -17.64
CA SER A 220 11.07 -19.55 -16.73
C SER A 220 12.43 -19.72 -17.38
N TYR A 221 13.25 -18.68 -17.29
CA TYR A 221 14.61 -18.60 -17.81
C TYR A 221 15.56 -18.41 -16.63
N ILE A 222 16.51 -19.33 -16.47
CA ILE A 222 17.41 -19.35 -15.31
C ILE A 222 18.83 -19.01 -15.76
N PHE A 223 19.46 -18.05 -15.08
CA PHE A 223 20.84 -17.64 -15.32
C PHE A 223 21.83 -18.79 -15.06
N SER A 224 21.79 -19.34 -13.84
CA SER A 224 22.61 -20.50 -13.46
C SER A 224 21.76 -21.50 -12.66
N LYS A 225 21.89 -22.79 -13.00
CA LYS A 225 21.16 -23.89 -12.34
C LYS A 225 21.69 -24.17 -10.92
N SER A 226 22.85 -23.62 -10.59
CA SER A 226 23.45 -23.65 -9.26
C SER A 226 23.67 -22.23 -8.75
N MET A 227 23.78 -22.07 -7.43
CA MET A 227 24.15 -20.80 -6.83
C MET A 227 25.59 -20.44 -7.24
N GLU A 228 25.80 -19.22 -7.75
CA GLU A 228 27.13 -18.72 -8.12
C GLU A 228 27.61 -17.71 -7.08
N LEU A 229 28.87 -17.81 -6.65
CA LEU A 229 29.47 -16.77 -5.81
C LEU A 229 29.44 -15.42 -6.55
N ALA A 230 29.15 -14.34 -5.82
CA ALA A 230 29.11 -12.97 -6.32
C ALA A 230 30.52 -12.41 -6.61
N SER A 231 31.28 -13.11 -7.45
CA SER A 231 32.52 -12.64 -8.04
C SER A 231 32.25 -11.62 -9.14
N GLY A 232 33.20 -10.72 -9.42
CA GLY A 232 33.07 -9.74 -10.49
C GLY A 232 32.75 -10.37 -11.85
N ASP A 233 33.38 -11.50 -12.17
CA ASP A 233 33.16 -12.27 -13.40
C ASP A 233 31.75 -12.90 -13.46
N ALA A 234 31.23 -13.44 -12.35
CA ALA A 234 29.85 -13.93 -12.28
C ALA A 234 28.82 -12.81 -12.43
N VAL A 235 29.06 -11.65 -11.82
CA VAL A 235 28.20 -10.46 -11.95
C VAL A 235 28.23 -9.91 -13.39
N GLU A 236 29.38 -9.92 -14.06
CA GLU A 236 29.49 -9.53 -15.47
C GLU A 236 28.70 -10.47 -16.39
N ARG A 237 28.86 -11.80 -16.24
CA ARG A 237 28.04 -12.78 -16.97
C ARG A 237 26.55 -12.61 -16.71
N ALA A 238 26.16 -12.36 -15.47
CA ALA A 238 24.77 -12.10 -15.12
C ALA A 238 24.25 -10.82 -15.78
N THR A 239 25.07 -9.77 -15.87
CA THR A 239 24.75 -8.52 -16.55
C THR A 239 24.50 -8.73 -18.05
N GLU A 240 25.37 -9.50 -18.72
CA GLU A 240 25.17 -9.88 -20.12
C GLU A 240 23.91 -10.72 -20.30
N TRP A 241 23.68 -11.68 -19.39
CA TRP A 241 22.50 -12.54 -19.43
C TRP A 241 21.20 -11.74 -19.24
N ILE A 242 21.14 -10.80 -18.28
CA ILE A 242 20.01 -9.90 -18.08
C ILE A 242 19.74 -9.09 -19.35
N THR A 243 20.79 -8.51 -19.94
CA THR A 243 20.68 -7.69 -21.16
C THR A 243 20.03 -8.46 -22.30
N ASN A 244 20.36 -9.75 -22.44
CA ASN A 244 19.89 -10.59 -23.54
C ASN A 244 18.53 -11.26 -23.28
N ASN A 245 18.20 -11.58 -22.03
CA ASN A 245 17.02 -12.41 -21.69
C ASN A 245 15.84 -11.64 -21.12
N PHE A 246 16.04 -10.41 -20.61
CA PHE A 246 14.93 -9.60 -20.10
C PHE A 246 14.23 -8.89 -21.25
N VAL A 247 13.41 -9.66 -21.96
CA VAL A 247 12.56 -9.22 -23.06
C VAL A 247 11.11 -9.37 -22.63
N ALA A 248 10.42 -8.23 -22.46
CA ALA A 248 9.03 -8.20 -22.02
C ALA A 248 8.11 -8.92 -23.03
N GLY A 249 7.36 -9.92 -22.56
CA GLY A 249 6.38 -10.63 -23.38
C GLY A 249 5.79 -11.87 -22.69
N GLY A 250 4.75 -12.44 -23.28
CA GLY A 250 4.07 -13.62 -22.72
C GLY A 250 3.07 -13.28 -21.61
N GLY A 251 2.67 -14.30 -20.85
CA GLY A 251 1.81 -14.16 -19.68
C GLY A 251 2.61 -14.06 -18.37
N THR A 252 1.96 -14.37 -17.25
CA THR A 252 2.56 -14.28 -15.90
C THR A 252 2.32 -15.59 -15.14
N ASN A 253 3.39 -16.30 -14.76
CA ASN A 253 3.36 -17.53 -13.97
C ASN A 253 4.33 -17.44 -12.79
N ILE A 254 3.80 -17.12 -11.61
CA ILE A 254 4.60 -16.94 -10.37
C ILE A 254 4.91 -18.29 -9.70
N SER A 255 4.01 -19.27 -9.82
CA SER A 255 4.07 -20.53 -9.06
C SER A 255 5.29 -21.38 -9.41
N HIS A 256 5.59 -21.53 -10.71
CA HIS A 256 6.70 -22.35 -11.19
C HIS A 256 8.10 -21.81 -10.79
N PRO A 257 8.46 -20.55 -11.05
CA PRO A 257 9.76 -20.01 -10.66
C PRO A 257 9.93 -19.98 -9.13
N LEU A 258 8.86 -19.72 -8.37
CA LEU A 258 8.92 -19.73 -6.91
C LEU A 258 9.18 -21.13 -6.33
N THR A 259 8.51 -22.14 -6.85
CA THR A 259 8.75 -23.54 -6.46
C THR A 259 10.20 -23.94 -6.76
N THR A 260 10.67 -23.61 -7.97
CA THR A 260 12.06 -23.87 -8.39
C THR A 260 13.06 -23.20 -7.44
N ALA A 261 12.84 -21.94 -7.06
CA ALA A 261 13.71 -21.23 -6.13
C ALA A 261 13.75 -21.87 -4.73
N ILE A 262 12.60 -22.29 -4.20
CA ILE A 262 12.53 -22.97 -2.90
C ILE A 262 13.31 -24.30 -2.94
N GLU A 263 13.19 -25.06 -4.03
CA GLU A 263 13.93 -26.31 -4.23
C GLU A 263 15.45 -26.07 -4.32
N MET A 264 15.88 -25.06 -5.08
CA MET A 264 17.29 -24.70 -5.21
C MET A 264 17.92 -24.31 -3.86
N LEU A 265 17.17 -23.62 -2.99
CA LEU A 265 17.64 -23.18 -1.68
C LEU A 265 17.53 -24.24 -0.57
N SER A 266 16.93 -25.40 -0.85
CA SER A 266 16.68 -26.45 0.16
C SER A 266 17.94 -26.98 0.85
N ASN A 267 19.11 -26.87 0.20
CA ASN A 267 20.39 -27.39 0.69
C ASN A 267 21.34 -26.29 1.22
N ALA A 268 20.86 -25.05 1.36
CA ALA A 268 21.69 -23.94 1.85
C ALA A 268 22.23 -24.26 3.26
N GLN A 269 23.57 -24.24 3.41
CA GLN A 269 24.25 -24.47 4.69
C GLN A 269 25.12 -23.27 5.03
N SER A 270 24.99 -22.76 6.26
CA SER A 270 25.78 -21.64 6.79
C SER A 270 25.59 -20.30 6.06
N SER A 271 24.45 -20.13 5.39
CA SER A 271 23.99 -18.91 4.73
C SER A 271 22.51 -18.67 5.04
N VAL A 272 22.05 -17.45 4.81
CA VAL A 272 20.64 -17.06 4.87
C VAL A 272 20.06 -17.20 3.46
N PRO A 273 19.18 -18.19 3.19
CA PRO A 273 18.47 -18.27 1.92
C PRO A 273 17.47 -17.12 1.78
N ILE A 274 17.48 -16.43 0.64
CA ILE A 274 16.61 -15.29 0.31
C ILE A 274 16.04 -15.45 -1.09
N ILE A 275 14.75 -15.20 -1.24
CA ILE A 275 14.05 -15.10 -2.52
C ILE A 275 13.53 -13.67 -2.66
N PHE A 276 13.86 -13.01 -3.78
CA PHE A 276 13.31 -11.72 -4.16
C PHE A 276 12.35 -11.88 -5.32
N LEU A 277 11.05 -11.70 -5.10
CA LEU A 277 10.03 -11.74 -6.15
C LEU A 277 9.62 -10.33 -6.55
N VAL A 278 9.73 -9.99 -7.84
CA VAL A 278 9.32 -8.70 -8.41
C VAL A 278 8.29 -8.93 -9.51
N THR A 279 7.13 -8.27 -9.44
CA THR A 279 6.05 -8.40 -10.44
C THR A 279 5.14 -7.17 -10.50
N ASP A 280 4.55 -6.90 -11.67
CA ASP A 280 3.49 -5.91 -11.87
C ASP A 280 2.10 -6.52 -12.08
N GLY A 281 2.01 -7.85 -12.15
CA GLY A 281 0.80 -8.60 -12.45
C GLY A 281 0.18 -9.34 -11.27
N THR A 282 -1.04 -9.85 -11.47
CA THR A 282 -1.77 -10.73 -10.55
C THR A 282 -2.12 -12.04 -11.25
N VAL A 283 -2.18 -13.15 -10.50
CA VAL A 283 -2.47 -14.49 -11.03
C VAL A 283 -3.65 -15.14 -10.31
N GLU A 284 -4.33 -16.09 -10.95
CA GLU A 284 -5.53 -16.71 -10.36
C GLU A 284 -5.20 -17.64 -9.17
N ASP A 285 -3.99 -18.20 -9.14
CA ASP A 285 -3.55 -19.23 -8.18
C ASP A 285 -2.80 -18.66 -6.96
N GLU A 286 -2.93 -17.35 -6.68
CA GLU A 286 -2.23 -16.65 -5.58
C GLU A 286 -2.43 -17.31 -4.20
N ARG A 287 -3.64 -17.79 -3.89
CA ARG A 287 -3.92 -18.47 -2.61
C ARG A 287 -3.25 -19.84 -2.54
N GLN A 288 -3.23 -20.57 -3.65
CA GLN A 288 -2.56 -21.85 -3.79
C GLN A 288 -1.05 -21.66 -3.64
N ILE A 289 -0.48 -20.58 -4.20
CA ILE A 289 0.91 -20.20 -4.00
C ILE A 289 1.21 -19.96 -2.52
N CYS A 290 0.39 -19.15 -1.82
CA CYS A 290 0.56 -18.95 -0.37
C CYS A 290 0.48 -20.26 0.42
N ALA A 291 -0.45 -21.15 0.10
CA ALA A 291 -0.59 -22.45 0.76
C ALA A 291 0.63 -23.35 0.50
N MET A 292 1.14 -23.37 -0.73
CA MET A 292 2.32 -24.12 -1.14
C MET A 292 3.56 -23.65 -0.38
N VAL A 293 3.81 -22.34 -0.30
CA VAL A 293 4.92 -21.79 0.50
C VAL A 293 4.74 -22.12 1.97
N LYS A 294 3.55 -21.91 2.55
CA LYS A 294 3.28 -22.19 3.96
C LYS A 294 3.59 -23.65 4.32
N ASN A 295 3.20 -24.60 3.47
CA ASN A 295 3.50 -26.02 3.66
C ASN A 295 5.00 -26.31 3.64
N HIS A 296 5.76 -25.67 2.74
CA HIS A 296 7.22 -25.79 2.73
C HIS A 296 7.86 -25.21 4.00
N MET A 297 7.36 -24.09 4.51
CA MET A 297 7.92 -23.46 5.72
C MET A 297 7.69 -24.30 6.98
N ILE A 298 6.59 -25.06 7.06
CA ILE A 298 6.30 -25.91 8.24
C ILE A 298 7.16 -27.19 8.25
N ASN A 299 7.48 -27.73 7.07
CA ASN A 299 8.09 -29.04 6.91
C ASN A 299 9.63 -29.03 6.92
N GLN A 300 10.28 -27.88 7.10
CA GLN A 300 11.74 -27.76 7.06
C GLN A 300 12.36 -27.75 8.46
N GLU A 301 13.37 -28.62 8.66
CA GLU A 301 14.25 -28.63 9.84
C GLU A 301 15.38 -27.58 9.74
N SER A 302 15.59 -27.00 8.54
CA SER A 302 16.62 -26.00 8.21
C SER A 302 16.10 -24.56 8.23
N ILE A 303 17.02 -23.59 8.06
CA ILE A 303 16.70 -22.17 7.92
C ILE A 303 15.82 -21.96 6.67
N CYS A 304 14.55 -21.62 6.88
CA CYS A 304 13.61 -21.34 5.79
C CYS A 304 14.04 -20.14 4.93
N PRO A 305 13.77 -20.15 3.61
CA PRO A 305 14.05 -19.02 2.74
C PRO A 305 13.23 -17.78 3.13
N ARG A 306 13.88 -16.61 3.17
CA ARG A 306 13.21 -15.33 3.40
C ARG A 306 12.63 -14.85 2.09
N ILE A 307 11.33 -14.65 2.01
CA ILE A 307 10.69 -14.18 0.78
C ILE A 307 10.44 -12.68 0.87
N TYR A 308 11.16 -11.92 0.06
CA TYR A 308 10.94 -10.49 -0.15
C TYR A 308 10.12 -10.31 -1.43
N THR A 309 9.09 -9.48 -1.38
CA THR A 309 8.21 -9.23 -2.52
C THR A 309 8.17 -7.76 -2.87
N PHE A 310 8.20 -7.46 -4.16
CA PHE A 310 8.12 -6.11 -4.69
C PHE A 310 7.00 -6.01 -5.74
N GLY A 311 5.98 -5.21 -5.43
CA GLY A 311 4.88 -4.93 -6.36
C GLY A 311 5.12 -3.68 -7.19
N ILE A 312 4.88 -3.75 -8.50
CA ILE A 312 4.95 -2.60 -9.41
C ILE A 312 3.53 -2.22 -9.85
N GLY A 313 3.19 -0.94 -9.72
CA GLY A 313 1.93 -0.41 -10.20
C GLY A 313 0.70 -0.86 -9.42
N PRO A 314 -0.51 -0.53 -9.92
CA PRO A 314 -1.77 -0.83 -9.23
C PRO A 314 -2.42 -2.17 -9.63
N PHE A 315 -1.85 -2.91 -10.59
CA PHE A 315 -2.51 -4.09 -11.16
C PHE A 315 -2.14 -5.41 -10.45
N CYS A 316 -0.98 -5.49 -9.82
CA CYS A 316 -0.64 -6.63 -8.97
C CYS A 316 -1.48 -6.66 -7.69
N ASN A 317 -1.66 -7.85 -7.13
CA ASN A 317 -2.31 -8.00 -5.83
C ASN A 317 -1.30 -7.78 -4.70
N HIS A 318 -1.25 -6.54 -4.21
CA HIS A 318 -0.36 -6.14 -3.13
C HIS A 318 -0.60 -6.89 -1.81
N TYR A 319 -1.83 -7.35 -1.55
CA TYR A 319 -2.15 -8.13 -0.36
C TYR A 319 -1.66 -9.58 -0.47
N PHE A 320 -1.70 -10.16 -1.67
CA PHE A 320 -1.04 -11.44 -1.96
C PHE A 320 0.48 -11.35 -1.72
N LEU A 321 1.13 -10.36 -2.33
CA LEU A 321 2.58 -10.17 -2.18
C LEU A 321 2.98 -9.96 -0.72
N ARG A 322 2.18 -9.20 0.04
CA ARG A 322 2.37 -9.02 1.48
C ARG A 322 2.18 -10.30 2.28
N MET A 323 1.14 -11.09 2.00
CA MET A 323 0.95 -12.38 2.65
C MET A 323 2.11 -13.33 2.37
N LEU A 324 2.56 -13.38 1.12
CA LEU A 324 3.66 -14.23 0.70
C LEU A 324 4.95 -13.86 1.44
N ALA A 325 5.28 -12.58 1.51
CA ALA A 325 6.44 -12.10 2.26
C ALA A 325 6.33 -12.42 3.76
N MET A 326 5.14 -12.22 4.34
CA MET A 326 4.92 -12.53 5.76
C MET A 326 5.07 -14.02 6.06
N ILE A 327 4.49 -14.91 5.24
CA ILE A 327 4.65 -16.36 5.39
C ILE A 327 6.14 -16.75 5.28
N GLY A 328 6.85 -16.16 4.33
CA GLY A 328 8.29 -16.34 4.14
C GLY A 328 9.17 -15.54 5.10
N ARG A 329 8.64 -14.88 6.15
CA ARG A 329 9.42 -14.07 7.12
C ARG A 329 10.29 -12.94 6.51
N GLY A 330 10.03 -12.55 5.26
CA GLY A 330 10.68 -11.42 4.61
C GLY A 330 9.82 -10.15 4.70
N GLN A 331 10.07 -9.21 3.79
CA GLN A 331 9.34 -7.94 3.74
C GLN A 331 8.75 -7.68 2.36
N TYR A 332 7.63 -6.96 2.36
CA TYR A 332 6.96 -6.46 1.16
C TYR A 332 7.24 -4.97 1.00
N ASP A 333 7.49 -4.53 -0.23
CA ASP A 333 7.46 -3.12 -0.63
C ASP A 333 6.83 -2.99 -2.03
N ALA A 334 6.53 -1.77 -2.47
CA ALA A 334 5.96 -1.54 -3.79
C ALA A 334 6.21 -0.13 -4.32
N ALA A 335 6.23 0.02 -5.64
CA ALA A 335 6.23 1.30 -6.33
C ALA A 335 4.95 1.48 -7.14
N LEU A 336 4.06 2.37 -6.68
CA LEU A 336 2.85 2.76 -7.42
C LEU A 336 3.13 3.82 -8.49
N ASP A 337 4.25 4.52 -8.35
CA ASP A 337 4.77 5.47 -9.32
C ASP A 337 6.02 4.85 -9.96
N VAL A 338 6.12 4.94 -11.29
CA VAL A 338 7.20 4.36 -12.08
C VAL A 338 8.55 4.93 -11.66
N ASP A 339 8.61 6.21 -11.28
CA ASP A 339 9.85 6.87 -10.87
C ASP A 339 10.36 6.41 -9.50
N LEU A 340 9.57 5.60 -8.78
CA LEU A 340 9.93 5.05 -7.48
C LEU A 340 10.35 3.57 -7.54
N ILE A 341 10.34 2.93 -8.72
CA ILE A 341 10.68 1.51 -8.86
C ILE A 341 12.12 1.26 -8.37
N GLU A 342 13.10 1.87 -9.02
CA GLU A 342 14.52 1.69 -8.69
C GLU A 342 14.86 2.01 -7.21
N PRO A 343 14.55 3.21 -6.67
CA PRO A 343 14.95 3.55 -5.30
C PRO A 343 14.26 2.68 -4.24
N ARG A 344 13.01 2.25 -4.45
CA ARG A 344 12.31 1.40 -3.48
C ARG A 344 12.76 -0.06 -3.57
N MET A 345 13.01 -0.57 -4.78
CA MET A 345 13.61 -1.90 -4.95
C MET A 345 14.97 -1.98 -4.26
N LEU A 346 15.83 -0.98 -4.44
CA LEU A 346 17.13 -0.92 -3.79
C LEU A 346 17.01 -0.80 -2.27
N THR A 347 16.04 -0.03 -1.76
CA THR A 347 15.78 0.05 -0.31
C THR A 347 15.35 -1.31 0.26
N LEU A 348 14.51 -2.06 -0.44
CA LEU A 348 14.10 -3.41 -0.04
C LEU A 348 15.29 -4.38 -0.09
N PHE A 349 16.13 -4.26 -1.12
CA PHE A 349 17.34 -5.05 -1.27
C PHE A 349 18.34 -4.80 -0.13
N ASP A 350 18.63 -3.53 0.16
CA ASP A 350 19.55 -3.11 1.22
C ASP A 350 19.09 -3.67 2.57
N LYS A 351 17.78 -3.74 2.84
CA LYS A 351 17.26 -4.38 4.06
C LYS A 351 17.51 -5.88 4.12
N ALA A 352 17.33 -6.62 3.02
CA ALA A 352 17.56 -8.07 3.03
C ALA A 352 19.06 -8.42 3.01
N SER A 353 19.90 -7.58 2.42
CA SER A 353 21.34 -7.79 2.35
C SER A 353 22.08 -7.38 3.63
N SER A 354 21.38 -6.77 4.59
CA SER A 354 21.97 -6.25 5.84
C SER A 354 21.42 -6.90 7.10
N LEU A 355 21.03 -8.17 7.03
CA LEU A 355 20.55 -8.93 8.19
C LEU A 355 21.67 -9.09 9.23
N ILE A 356 21.35 -8.76 10.48
CA ILE A 356 22.27 -8.84 11.63
C ILE A 356 21.74 -9.77 12.74
N PHE A 357 20.42 -9.94 12.84
CA PHE A 357 19.80 -10.77 13.88
C PHE A 357 18.57 -11.50 13.32
N VAL A 358 18.66 -12.83 13.24
CA VAL A 358 17.67 -13.68 12.55
C VAL A 358 17.01 -14.68 13.51
N ASN A 359 15.95 -15.33 13.06
CA ASN A 359 15.20 -16.34 13.82
C ASN A 359 14.69 -15.81 15.16
N ILE A 360 14.23 -14.56 15.13
CA ILE A 360 13.76 -13.83 16.31
C ILE A 360 12.51 -14.53 16.87
N LYS A 361 12.54 -14.82 18.18
CA LYS A 361 11.46 -15.41 18.96
C LYS A 361 11.24 -14.62 20.24
N MET A 362 10.00 -14.60 20.71
CA MET A 362 9.57 -13.88 21.90
C MET A 362 8.85 -14.84 22.82
N ASP A 363 9.19 -14.77 24.10
CA ASP A 363 8.64 -15.62 25.15
C ASP A 363 7.48 -14.88 25.80
N MET A 364 6.24 -15.26 25.46
CA MET A 364 4.99 -14.57 25.85
C MET A 364 3.89 -15.56 26.26
N ASP A 365 4.29 -16.76 26.70
CA ASP A 365 3.38 -17.90 26.90
C ASP A 365 2.42 -17.73 28.10
N ASP A 366 2.71 -16.79 29.02
CA ASP A 366 1.91 -16.54 30.23
C ASP A 366 0.67 -15.65 30.01
N LEU A 367 0.37 -15.26 28.76
CA LEU A 367 -0.77 -14.40 28.43
C LEU A 367 -2.02 -15.20 28.05
N ASP A 368 -3.19 -14.77 28.55
CA ASP A 368 -4.48 -15.43 28.30
C ASP A 368 -4.87 -15.38 26.83
N GLU A 369 -4.69 -14.21 26.21
CA GLU A 369 -4.95 -13.97 24.79
C GLU A 369 -3.83 -13.11 24.25
N LEU A 370 -3.24 -13.49 23.11
CA LEU A 370 -2.18 -12.75 22.45
C LEU A 370 -2.43 -12.71 20.95
N GLU A 371 -2.38 -11.52 20.39
CA GLU A 371 -2.41 -11.27 18.96
C GLU A 371 -1.24 -10.37 18.59
N VAL A 372 -0.39 -10.82 17.66
CA VAL A 372 0.85 -10.14 17.25
C VAL A 372 0.87 -9.92 15.74
N TYR A 373 1.33 -8.74 15.35
CA TYR A 373 1.50 -8.33 13.96
C TYR A 373 2.92 -7.83 13.69
N PRO A 374 3.54 -8.27 12.58
CA PRO A 374 3.16 -9.44 11.78
C PRO A 374 3.10 -10.75 12.60
N SER A 375 2.31 -11.72 12.14
CA SER A 375 2.15 -13.02 12.83
C SER A 375 3.41 -13.90 12.75
N HIS A 376 4.22 -13.69 11.72
CA HIS A 376 5.55 -14.26 11.57
C HIS A 376 6.58 -13.14 11.81
N ILE A 377 7.42 -13.31 12.83
CA ILE A 377 8.40 -12.29 13.22
C ILE A 377 9.53 -12.21 12.16
N PRO A 378 9.72 -11.06 11.50
CA PRO A 378 10.80 -10.83 10.56
C PRO A 378 12.16 -10.80 11.25
N ASP A 379 13.21 -10.96 10.46
CA ASP A 379 14.58 -10.75 10.92
C ASP A 379 14.89 -9.23 11.04
N LEU A 380 15.90 -8.87 11.84
CA LEU A 380 16.36 -7.49 11.99
C LEU A 380 17.52 -7.20 11.05
N SER A 381 17.43 -6.07 10.34
CA SER A 381 18.48 -5.53 9.49
C SER A 381 19.10 -4.26 10.08
N SER A 382 20.29 -3.88 9.63
CA SER A 382 20.89 -2.59 10.01
C SER A 382 20.18 -1.39 9.38
N GLU A 383 19.41 -1.62 8.31
CA GLU A 383 18.72 -0.56 7.55
C GLU A 383 17.38 -0.10 8.13
N ALA A 384 16.84 -0.75 9.16
CA ALA A 384 15.63 -0.26 9.82
C ALA A 384 15.40 -0.92 11.19
N PRO A 385 14.80 -0.19 12.17
CA PRO A 385 14.24 -0.84 13.34
C PRO A 385 13.12 -1.81 12.97
N LEU A 386 13.09 -2.96 13.62
CA LEU A 386 11.98 -3.89 13.59
C LEU A 386 10.89 -3.39 14.54
N ILE A 387 9.64 -3.32 14.07
CA ILE A 387 8.48 -2.94 14.89
C ILE A 387 7.49 -4.09 14.84
N LEU A 388 7.06 -4.54 16.02
CA LEU A 388 5.94 -5.46 16.20
C LEU A 388 4.88 -4.80 17.06
N SER A 389 3.64 -5.15 16.83
CA SER A 389 2.55 -4.62 17.64
C SER A 389 1.44 -5.63 17.80
N GLY A 390 0.59 -5.42 18.79
CA GLY A 390 -0.42 -6.40 19.07
C GLY A 390 -1.35 -6.03 20.20
N ARG A 391 -2.22 -6.97 20.51
CA ARG A 391 -3.18 -6.89 21.60
C ARG A 391 -3.04 -8.10 22.50
N TYR A 392 -3.24 -7.89 23.79
CA TYR A 392 -3.12 -8.94 24.78
C TYR A 392 -4.13 -8.81 25.92
N LYS A 393 -4.34 -9.92 26.62
CA LYS A 393 -5.10 -10.01 27.86
C LYS A 393 -4.29 -10.74 28.91
N GLY A 394 -4.40 -10.28 30.15
CA GLY A 394 -3.61 -10.77 31.28
C GLY A 394 -2.51 -9.79 31.67
N ASN A 395 -1.60 -10.24 32.52
CA ASN A 395 -0.51 -9.41 33.02
C ASN A 395 0.69 -9.51 32.08
N PHE A 396 1.04 -8.40 31.43
CA PHE A 396 2.27 -8.32 30.65
C PHE A 396 3.49 -8.53 31.59
N PRO A 397 4.49 -9.33 31.21
CA PRO A 397 5.66 -9.56 32.05
C PRO A 397 6.40 -8.26 32.40
N GLU A 398 7.21 -8.26 33.47
CA GLU A 398 8.02 -7.08 33.84
C GLU A 398 9.23 -6.88 32.91
N THR A 399 9.73 -7.97 32.33
CA THR A 399 10.79 -8.00 31.32
C THR A 399 10.45 -9.00 30.23
N LEU A 400 10.60 -8.61 28.96
CA LEU A 400 10.40 -9.51 27.82
C LEU A 400 11.76 -9.95 27.26
N LYS A 401 11.97 -11.26 27.10
CA LYS A 401 13.18 -11.82 26.49
C LYS A 401 12.97 -12.08 25.01
N VAL A 402 13.80 -11.45 24.19
CA VAL A 402 13.84 -11.65 22.75
C VAL A 402 15.05 -12.51 22.42
N LYS A 403 14.82 -13.70 21.85
CA LYS A 403 15.87 -14.66 21.51
C LYS A 403 16.06 -14.67 19.99
N GLY A 404 17.28 -14.90 19.52
CA GLY A 404 17.58 -15.05 18.10
C GLY A 404 19.04 -15.42 17.86
N ILE A 405 19.49 -15.32 16.61
CA ILE A 405 20.83 -15.73 16.17
C ILE A 405 21.53 -14.53 15.52
N LEU A 406 22.76 -14.24 15.95
CA LEU A 406 23.63 -13.22 15.37
C LEU A 406 24.38 -13.77 14.15
N ALA A 407 24.97 -12.88 13.34
CA ALA A 407 25.67 -13.25 12.11
C ALA A 407 26.88 -14.18 12.27
N ASP A 408 27.44 -14.29 13.48
CA ASP A 408 28.46 -15.27 13.85
C ASP A 408 27.88 -16.64 14.24
N PHE A 409 26.56 -16.83 14.05
CA PHE A 409 25.76 -17.99 14.42
C PHE A 409 25.64 -18.25 15.93
N SER A 410 26.02 -17.29 16.77
CA SER A 410 25.79 -17.37 18.21
C SER A 410 24.33 -17.06 18.58
N ASN A 411 23.83 -17.74 19.61
CA ASN A 411 22.52 -17.42 20.19
C ASN A 411 22.64 -16.15 21.03
N CYS A 412 21.73 -15.20 20.82
CA CYS A 412 21.65 -13.95 21.57
C CYS A 412 20.29 -13.80 22.23
N VAL A 413 20.28 -13.21 23.43
CA VAL A 413 19.08 -12.88 24.19
C VAL A 413 19.14 -11.40 24.55
N ILE A 414 18.08 -10.67 24.19
CA ILE A 414 17.94 -9.24 24.45
C ILE A 414 16.82 -9.05 25.45
N ASP A 415 17.15 -8.41 26.57
CA ASP A 415 16.18 -8.04 27.61
C ASP A 415 15.51 -6.72 27.23
N MET A 416 14.20 -6.79 26.97
CA MET A 416 13.38 -5.66 26.54
C MET A 416 12.79 -4.93 27.75
N LYS A 417 13.02 -3.62 27.80
CA LYS A 417 12.43 -2.76 28.84
C LYS A 417 10.98 -2.47 28.52
N ILE A 418 10.12 -2.62 29.51
CA ILE A 418 8.68 -2.47 29.38
C ILE A 418 8.25 -1.19 30.06
N GLN A 419 7.47 -0.37 29.37
CA GLN A 419 7.03 0.92 29.85
C GLN A 419 5.61 1.23 29.38
N LYS A 420 4.84 1.95 30.21
CA LYS A 420 3.57 2.50 29.78
C LYS A 420 3.79 3.66 28.81
N ALA A 421 3.09 3.63 27.69
CA ALA A 421 3.05 4.72 26.74
C ALA A 421 2.40 5.94 27.41
N LYS A 422 3.12 7.07 27.44
CA LYS A 422 2.61 8.35 27.97
C LYS A 422 2.18 9.27 26.83
N ASP A 423 3.15 9.66 26.01
CA ASP A 423 2.96 10.64 24.93
C ASP A 423 2.93 10.00 23.53
N ILE A 424 3.10 8.68 23.44
CA ILE A 424 3.18 7.93 22.18
C ILE A 424 1.85 7.19 21.99
N PRO A 425 1.02 7.55 20.99
CA PRO A 425 -0.26 6.88 20.73
C PRO A 425 0.00 5.55 20.02
N VAL A 426 0.25 4.47 20.78
CA VAL A 426 0.60 3.14 20.26
C VAL A 426 -0.42 2.65 19.25
N GLN A 427 -1.71 2.83 19.55
CA GLN A 427 -2.81 2.48 18.63
C GLN A 427 -2.64 3.15 17.27
N ARG A 428 -2.34 4.45 17.22
CA ARG A 428 -2.19 5.17 15.94
C ARG A 428 -0.89 4.80 15.22
N VAL A 429 0.19 4.54 15.96
CA VAL A 429 1.48 4.13 15.38
C VAL A 429 1.36 2.78 14.69
N SER A 430 0.62 1.85 15.28
CA SER A 430 0.49 0.47 14.79
C SER A 430 -0.68 0.24 13.85
N ALA A 431 -1.69 1.12 13.85
CA ALA A 431 -2.95 0.90 13.12
C ALA A 431 -2.76 0.61 11.62
N LYS A 432 -1.93 1.37 10.91
CA LYS A 432 -1.74 1.18 9.48
C LYS A 432 -1.18 -0.21 9.17
N ASP A 433 -0.08 -0.58 9.81
CA ASP A 433 0.57 -1.88 9.58
C ASP A 433 -0.39 -3.03 9.98
N GLN A 434 -1.13 -2.90 11.09
CA GLN A 434 -2.13 -3.88 11.50
C GLN A 434 -3.28 -4.02 10.49
N ILE A 435 -3.82 -2.90 9.99
CA ILE A 435 -4.86 -2.90 8.95
C ILE A 435 -4.36 -3.61 7.69
N GLU A 436 -3.15 -3.31 7.23
CA GLU A 436 -2.56 -3.93 6.04
C GLU A 436 -2.36 -5.44 6.24
N HIS A 437 -1.81 -5.87 7.37
CA HIS A 437 -1.64 -7.30 7.69
C HIS A 437 -2.97 -8.04 7.84
N LEU A 438 -3.94 -7.45 8.53
CA LEU A 438 -5.26 -8.04 8.68
C LEU A 438 -6.03 -8.12 7.37
N THR A 439 -5.91 -7.12 6.50
CA THR A 439 -6.52 -7.13 5.17
C THR A 439 -5.92 -8.25 4.32
N ALA A 440 -4.61 -8.41 4.37
CA ALA A 440 -3.89 -9.49 3.71
C ALA A 440 -4.35 -10.88 4.22
N GLN A 441 -4.51 -11.02 5.54
CA GLN A 441 -5.01 -12.25 6.16
C GLN A 441 -6.48 -12.53 5.83
N ALA A 442 -7.33 -11.49 5.81
CA ALA A 442 -8.73 -11.59 5.41
C ALA A 442 -8.86 -12.04 3.95
N TRP A 443 -8.04 -11.49 3.05
CA TRP A 443 -7.97 -11.92 1.66
C TRP A 443 -7.56 -13.39 1.53
N LEU A 444 -6.50 -13.83 2.23
CA LEU A 444 -6.01 -15.21 2.13
C LEU A 444 -7.02 -16.22 2.68
N SER A 445 -7.66 -15.91 3.81
CA SER A 445 -8.57 -16.82 4.52
C SER A 445 -10.04 -16.69 4.12
N GLU A 446 -10.37 -15.71 3.27
CA GLU A 446 -11.74 -15.36 2.88
C GLU A 446 -12.67 -15.12 4.10
N ASN A 447 -12.09 -14.61 5.19
CA ASN A 447 -12.77 -14.50 6.47
C ASN A 447 -13.50 -13.15 6.63
N LYS A 448 -14.82 -13.18 6.52
CA LYS A 448 -15.70 -12.00 6.69
C LYS A 448 -15.62 -11.34 8.07
N GLN A 449 -15.28 -12.07 9.13
CA GLN A 449 -15.08 -11.48 10.45
C GLN A 449 -13.80 -10.64 10.49
N LEU A 450 -12.75 -11.06 9.77
CA LEU A 450 -11.53 -10.25 9.63
C LEU A 450 -11.79 -9.01 8.79
N GLU A 451 -12.56 -9.10 7.69
CA GLU A 451 -12.97 -7.91 6.91
C GLU A 451 -13.69 -6.88 7.80
N GLN A 452 -14.64 -7.34 8.63
CA GLN A 452 -15.36 -6.47 9.57
C GLN A 452 -14.44 -5.90 10.66
N LYS A 453 -13.46 -6.68 11.16
CA LYS A 453 -12.47 -6.20 12.13
C LYS A 453 -11.61 -5.09 11.52
N VAL A 454 -11.14 -5.27 10.29
CA VAL A 454 -10.39 -4.24 9.55
C VAL A 454 -11.23 -2.98 9.39
N ALA A 455 -12.49 -3.10 8.97
CA ALA A 455 -13.36 -1.95 8.80
C ALA A 455 -13.57 -1.17 10.11
N LYS A 456 -13.80 -1.87 11.24
CA LYS A 456 -13.92 -1.25 12.57
C LYS A 456 -12.63 -0.54 12.98
N MET A 457 -11.48 -1.18 12.79
CA MET A 457 -10.17 -0.60 13.10
C MET A 457 -9.87 0.64 12.24
N SER A 458 -10.19 0.58 10.96
CA SER A 458 -10.06 1.70 10.03
C SER A 458 -10.92 2.89 10.46
N LEU A 459 -12.20 2.67 10.77
CA LEU A 459 -13.12 3.72 11.24
C LEU A 459 -12.66 4.33 12.58
N GLN A 460 -12.19 3.51 13.51
CA GLN A 460 -11.74 3.98 14.82
C GLN A 460 -10.46 4.82 14.74
N THR A 461 -9.52 4.42 13.89
CA THR A 461 -8.18 5.03 13.84
C THR A 461 -8.07 6.14 12.79
N GLY A 462 -8.98 6.16 11.82
CA GLY A 462 -8.99 7.07 10.68
C GLY A 462 -7.99 6.70 9.58
N PHE A 463 -7.41 5.50 9.61
CA PHE A 463 -6.58 4.97 8.53
C PHE A 463 -7.44 4.22 7.52
N ILE A 464 -7.26 4.49 6.23
CA ILE A 464 -8.06 3.89 5.16
C ILE A 464 -7.71 2.41 5.00
N SER A 465 -8.73 1.58 4.74
CA SER A 465 -8.61 0.17 4.37
C SER A 465 -9.41 -0.13 3.10
N GLU A 466 -9.24 -1.32 2.53
CA GLU A 466 -10.04 -1.79 1.38
C GLU A 466 -11.55 -1.89 1.68
N TYR A 467 -11.92 -1.96 2.96
CA TYR A 467 -13.31 -2.15 3.40
C TYR A 467 -13.98 -0.86 3.88
N THR A 468 -13.35 0.30 3.64
CA THR A 468 -13.80 1.63 4.09
C THR A 468 -13.60 2.67 3.01
N ARG A 469 -14.41 3.73 3.02
CA ARG A 469 -14.24 4.88 2.11
C ARG A 469 -14.25 6.19 2.88
N MET A 470 -13.53 7.17 2.35
CA MET A 470 -13.56 8.53 2.84
C MET A 470 -14.68 9.30 2.14
N ILE A 471 -15.37 10.15 2.89
CA ILE A 471 -16.42 11.04 2.40
C ILE A 471 -16.10 12.48 2.82
N ILE A 472 -16.51 13.43 2.00
CA ILE A 472 -16.60 14.85 2.38
C ILE A 472 -18.05 15.10 2.79
N LEU A 473 -18.23 15.72 3.96
CA LEU A 473 -19.53 16.20 4.44
C LEU A 473 -19.48 17.73 4.47
N GLU A 474 -20.30 18.37 3.65
CA GLU A 474 -20.48 19.81 3.64
C GLU A 474 -21.72 20.16 4.45
N ASP A 475 -21.55 21.02 5.45
CA ASP A 475 -22.65 21.51 6.28
C ASP A 475 -23.28 22.75 5.64
N ASP A 476 -24.54 22.64 5.22
CA ASP A 476 -25.23 23.63 4.37
C ASP A 476 -25.70 24.88 5.17
N HIS A 477 -25.18 25.07 6.39
CA HIS A 477 -25.46 26.22 7.26
C HIS A 477 -25.15 27.59 6.60
N LEU A 478 -24.37 27.62 5.52
CA LEU A 478 -24.07 28.84 4.75
C LEU A 478 -25.11 29.18 3.67
N LYS A 479 -25.98 28.25 3.22
CA LYS A 479 -27.00 28.55 2.19
C LYS A 479 -28.29 29.15 2.74
N LYS A 480 -28.62 28.94 4.01
CA LYS A 480 -29.84 29.51 4.62
C LYS A 480 -29.84 31.05 4.75
N VAL A 481 -28.74 31.73 4.45
CA VAL A 481 -28.66 33.20 4.46
C VAL A 481 -28.92 33.82 3.06
N LYS A 482 -28.97 33.03 1.98
CA LYS A 482 -29.16 33.55 0.61
C LYS A 482 -30.48 33.20 -0.07
N GLU A 483 -31.42 32.52 0.58
CA GLU A 483 -32.78 32.28 0.03
C GLU A 483 -33.77 33.44 0.28
N SER A 484 -33.27 34.67 0.31
CA SER A 484 -34.11 35.88 0.22
C SER A 484 -33.59 36.87 -0.84
N ALA A 485 -33.21 36.37 -2.01
CA ALA A 485 -33.22 37.15 -3.26
C ALA A 485 -33.07 36.19 -4.45
N GLY A 486 -34.09 36.10 -5.29
CA GLY A 486 -34.19 35.11 -6.35
C GLY A 486 -33.16 35.26 -7.47
N THR A 487 -32.85 34.15 -8.16
CA THR A 487 -33.22 33.85 -9.55
C THR A 487 -32.74 32.41 -9.83
N LYS A 488 -33.62 31.56 -10.36
CA LYS A 488 -33.28 30.18 -10.73
C LYS A 488 -32.46 30.18 -12.03
N GLU A 489 -31.22 29.72 -11.99
CA GLU A 489 -30.52 29.22 -13.18
C GLU A 489 -30.40 27.71 -13.12
N VAL A 490 -30.77 27.08 -14.24
CA VAL A 490 -30.78 25.64 -14.46
C VAL A 490 -29.41 25.23 -15.02
N SER A 491 -28.59 24.51 -14.26
CA SER A 491 -27.37 23.87 -14.77
C SER A 491 -27.62 22.40 -15.11
N LYS A 492 -27.28 22.03 -16.35
CA LYS A 492 -27.36 20.68 -16.92
C LYS A 492 -26.51 19.69 -16.11
N LYS A 493 -27.12 18.55 -15.73
CA LYS A 493 -26.45 17.39 -15.13
C LYS A 493 -25.64 16.63 -16.18
N SER A 494 -24.40 16.31 -15.86
CA SER A 494 -23.68 15.19 -16.46
C SER A 494 -22.75 14.53 -15.44
N HIS A 495 -22.86 13.19 -15.39
CA HIS A 495 -22.03 12.19 -14.70
C HIS A 495 -22.34 11.91 -13.22
N SER A 496 -22.51 10.62 -12.97
CA SER A 496 -23.11 9.98 -11.81
C SER A 496 -22.21 10.01 -10.57
N GLN A 497 -22.44 10.99 -9.70
CA GLN A 497 -22.14 10.87 -8.28
C GLN A 497 -23.43 10.55 -7.53
N TYR A 498 -23.41 9.50 -6.71
CA TYR A 498 -24.48 9.24 -5.74
C TYR A 498 -24.44 10.33 -4.66
N GLU A 499 -25.13 11.44 -4.90
CA GLU A 499 -25.41 12.46 -3.89
C GLU A 499 -26.56 11.95 -3.01
N ALA A 500 -26.27 11.58 -1.76
CA ALA A 500 -27.29 11.28 -0.77
C ALA A 500 -27.40 12.45 0.21
N ASN A 501 -28.59 13.09 0.26
CA ASN A 501 -28.89 14.14 1.24
C ASN A 501 -29.31 13.49 2.57
N VAL A 502 -28.42 13.52 3.55
CA VAL A 502 -28.76 13.19 4.95
C VAL A 502 -28.85 14.51 5.72
N GLN A 503 -30.04 14.84 6.24
CA GLN A 503 -30.25 15.89 7.24
C GLN A 503 -29.65 17.29 6.93
N GLY A 504 -29.66 17.74 5.67
CA GLY A 504 -29.18 19.08 5.29
C GLY A 504 -27.65 19.17 5.17
N GLN A 505 -26.96 18.04 5.04
CA GLN A 505 -25.54 17.97 4.70
C GLN A 505 -25.39 17.36 3.30
N ARG A 506 -24.51 17.94 2.49
CA ARG A 506 -24.12 17.36 1.20
C ARG A 506 -22.98 16.37 1.43
N MET A 507 -23.17 15.14 0.99
CA MET A 507 -22.16 14.08 1.10
C MET A 507 -21.54 13.80 -0.28
N THR A 508 -20.22 13.92 -0.36
CA THR A 508 -19.44 13.60 -1.56
C THR A 508 -18.53 12.40 -1.27
N LEU A 509 -18.67 11.32 -2.04
CA LEU A 509 -17.83 10.14 -1.90
C LEU A 509 -16.48 10.37 -2.59
N LEU A 510 -15.38 10.16 -1.87
CA LEU A 510 -14.04 10.26 -2.46
C LEU A 510 -13.67 8.97 -3.22
N PRO A 511 -12.74 9.07 -4.20
CA PRO A 511 -12.16 7.90 -4.86
C PRO A 511 -11.62 6.89 -3.85
N HIS A 512 -11.66 5.61 -4.22
CA HIS A 512 -11.06 4.55 -3.40
C HIS A 512 -9.54 4.72 -3.39
N LEU A 513 -8.96 4.84 -2.19
CA LEU A 513 -7.50 5.03 -1.99
C LEU A 513 -6.79 3.74 -1.57
N GLY A 514 -7.53 2.61 -1.54
CA GLY A 514 -6.94 1.30 -1.35
C GLY A 514 -6.05 0.92 -2.54
N ILE A 515 -5.06 0.07 -2.26
CA ILE A 515 -4.13 -0.47 -3.26
C ILE A 515 -4.76 -1.60 -4.09
N GLY A 516 -5.90 -2.13 -3.64
CA GLY A 516 -6.68 -3.14 -4.36
C GLY A 516 -6.19 -4.58 -4.20
N PHE A 517 -7.00 -5.53 -4.66
CA PHE A 517 -6.72 -6.97 -4.63
C PHE A 517 -6.23 -7.50 -5.99
N GLY A 518 -5.57 -6.63 -6.78
CA GLY A 518 -5.12 -6.94 -8.13
C GLY A 518 -6.20 -6.78 -9.22
N ASN A 519 -5.77 -6.83 -10.48
CA ASN A 519 -6.61 -6.76 -11.66
C ASN A 519 -6.23 -7.85 -12.68
N LEU A 520 -6.97 -8.97 -12.64
CA LEU A 520 -6.75 -10.12 -13.55
C LEU A 520 -6.97 -9.75 -15.01
N THR A 521 -7.93 -8.88 -15.31
CA THR A 521 -8.18 -8.41 -16.68
C THR A 521 -6.99 -7.62 -17.22
N ALA A 522 -6.51 -6.65 -16.45
CA ALA A 522 -5.34 -5.86 -16.83
C ALA A 522 -4.10 -6.75 -17.02
N THR A 523 -3.90 -7.76 -16.16
CA THR A 523 -2.79 -8.71 -16.30
C THR A 523 -2.94 -9.58 -17.55
N ALA A 524 -4.12 -10.15 -17.80
CA ALA A 524 -4.39 -10.97 -18.98
C ALA A 524 -4.23 -10.18 -20.29
N GLU A 525 -4.59 -8.89 -20.28
CA GLU A 525 -4.42 -7.97 -21.40
C GLU A 525 -2.99 -7.40 -21.50
N ASN A 526 -2.08 -7.74 -20.56
CA ASN A 526 -0.75 -7.16 -20.44
C ASN A 526 -0.78 -5.62 -20.43
N THR A 527 -1.76 -5.04 -19.74
CA THR A 527 -1.91 -3.59 -19.61
C THR A 527 -0.80 -3.05 -18.72
N PRO A 528 0.08 -2.17 -19.22
CA PRO A 528 1.14 -1.59 -18.39
C PRO A 528 0.56 -0.66 -17.33
N PRO A 529 1.04 -0.72 -16.08
CA PRO A 529 0.79 0.31 -15.07
C PRO A 529 0.96 1.74 -15.61
N GLY A 530 -0.05 2.58 -15.40
CA GLY A 530 -0.04 3.98 -15.85
C GLY A 530 -0.53 4.21 -17.29
N ALA A 531 -0.87 3.15 -18.04
CA ALA A 531 -1.69 3.31 -19.24
C ALA A 531 -3.08 3.85 -18.83
N GLU A 532 -3.68 4.72 -19.65
CA GLU A 532 -5.05 5.20 -19.45
C GLU A 532 -6.01 4.00 -19.46
N THR A 533 -6.32 3.49 -18.26
CA THR A 533 -7.44 2.57 -18.11
C THR A 533 -8.68 3.39 -18.38
N LYS A 534 -9.28 3.22 -19.56
CA LYS A 534 -10.71 3.49 -19.69
C LYS A 534 -11.37 2.66 -18.60
N LEU A 535 -11.86 3.32 -17.55
CA LEU A 535 -12.77 2.69 -16.61
C LEU A 535 -13.82 1.98 -17.47
N PRO A 536 -14.11 0.69 -17.26
CA PRO A 536 -15.34 0.16 -17.78
C PRO A 536 -16.43 1.05 -17.21
N GLU A 537 -17.12 1.80 -18.07
CA GLU A 537 -18.42 2.35 -17.72
C GLU A 537 -19.23 1.17 -17.24
N VAL A 538 -19.41 1.04 -15.93
CA VAL A 538 -20.34 0.08 -15.37
C VAL A 538 -21.71 0.55 -15.86
N PRO A 539 -22.40 -0.15 -16.77
CA PRO A 539 -23.80 0.12 -16.95
C PRO A 539 -24.45 -0.48 -15.71
N GLU A 540 -24.97 0.35 -14.81
CA GLU A 540 -25.99 -0.04 -13.84
C GLU A 540 -27.27 -0.48 -14.57
N ILE A 541 -27.21 -1.54 -15.39
CA ILE A 541 -28.37 -2.19 -16.01
C ILE A 541 -28.05 -3.68 -16.20
N PHE A 542 -27.92 -4.44 -15.11
CA PHE A 542 -28.19 -5.89 -15.12
C PHE A 542 -28.52 -6.43 -13.71
N LYS A 543 -29.32 -5.68 -12.94
CA LYS A 543 -29.92 -6.17 -11.68
C LYS A 543 -31.46 -6.19 -11.67
N ALA A 544 -32.08 -6.09 -12.84
CA ALA A 544 -33.54 -6.21 -13.01
C ALA A 544 -33.98 -7.29 -14.02
N ALA A 545 -33.06 -7.97 -14.71
CA ALA A 545 -33.40 -9.00 -15.70
C ALA A 545 -33.17 -10.45 -15.20
N THR A 546 -32.59 -10.65 -14.02
CA THR A 546 -32.40 -12.00 -13.43
C THR A 546 -33.58 -12.47 -12.57
N ASN A 547 -34.52 -11.58 -12.19
CA ASN A 547 -35.74 -11.98 -11.47
C ASN A 547 -36.96 -12.27 -12.37
N CYS A 548 -36.80 -12.22 -13.70
CA CYS A 548 -37.88 -12.60 -14.64
C CYS A 548 -37.64 -13.96 -15.31
N CYS A 549 -36.46 -14.56 -15.14
CA CYS A 549 -36.12 -15.87 -15.72
C CYS A 549 -36.10 -17.03 -14.70
N GLU A 550 -36.26 -16.77 -13.39
CA GLU A 550 -36.36 -17.85 -12.40
C GLU A 550 -37.72 -18.58 -12.43
N THR A 551 -38.79 -17.95 -12.94
CA THR A 551 -40.13 -18.55 -12.93
C THR A 551 -40.51 -19.32 -14.19
N LEU A 552 -39.65 -19.34 -15.23
CA LEU A 552 -39.89 -20.05 -16.50
C LEU A 552 -38.87 -21.16 -16.79
N CYS A 553 -37.78 -21.25 -16.03
CA CYS A 553 -36.76 -22.30 -16.18
C CYS A 553 -36.92 -23.48 -15.20
N SER A 554 -38.12 -23.70 -14.64
CA SER A 554 -38.40 -24.91 -13.83
C SER A 554 -38.84 -26.14 -14.65
N TYR A 555 -38.80 -26.08 -16.00
CA TYR A 555 -39.30 -27.17 -16.85
C TYR A 555 -38.40 -27.62 -18.02
N CYS A 556 -37.15 -27.17 -18.13
CA CYS A 556 -36.26 -27.62 -19.20
C CYS A 556 -34.85 -27.98 -18.70
N CYS A 557 -34.45 -29.24 -18.93
CA CYS A 557 -33.10 -29.74 -18.67
C CYS A 557 -32.08 -29.13 -19.64
N CYS A 558 -30.95 -28.68 -19.11
CA CYS A 558 -29.92 -27.84 -19.76
C CYS A 558 -29.30 -28.47 -21.03
N MET A 559 -29.41 -29.79 -21.22
CA MET A 559 -28.90 -30.44 -22.43
C MET A 559 -29.84 -30.35 -23.64
N CYS A 560 -31.15 -30.17 -23.43
CA CYS A 560 -32.11 -30.03 -24.52
C CYS A 560 -32.02 -28.65 -25.20
N CYS A 561 -31.69 -27.58 -24.45
CA CYS A 561 -31.48 -26.25 -25.01
C CYS A 561 -30.24 -26.20 -25.91
N ILE A 562 -29.13 -26.83 -25.50
CA ILE A 562 -27.89 -26.86 -26.29
C ILE A 562 -28.07 -27.70 -27.58
N GLN A 563 -28.81 -28.81 -27.52
CA GLN A 563 -29.14 -29.59 -28.72
C GLN A 563 -30.16 -28.92 -29.65
N CYS A 564 -31.06 -28.08 -29.12
CA CYS A 564 -31.99 -27.31 -29.95
C CYS A 564 -31.26 -26.13 -30.63
N CYS A 565 -30.36 -25.45 -29.92
CA CYS A 565 -29.58 -24.33 -30.47
C CYS A 565 -28.56 -24.75 -31.53
N THR A 566 -28.06 -25.98 -31.50
CA THR A 566 -27.13 -26.51 -32.53
C THR A 566 -27.82 -26.98 -33.82
N ARG A 567 -29.16 -27.03 -33.86
CA ARG A 567 -29.94 -27.44 -35.05
C ARG A 567 -30.71 -26.30 -35.73
N ILE A 568 -30.57 -25.07 -35.26
CA ILE A 568 -31.23 -23.91 -35.87
C ILE A 568 -30.45 -23.50 -37.12
N ASN A 569 -31.05 -23.74 -38.29
CA ASN A 569 -30.57 -23.18 -39.55
C ASN A 569 -30.66 -21.64 -39.51
N ASN A 570 -29.70 -20.95 -40.13
CA ASN A 570 -29.58 -19.49 -40.20
C ASN A 570 -30.89 -18.77 -40.58
N GLN A 571 -31.79 -19.41 -41.34
CA GLN A 571 -33.11 -18.83 -41.66
C GLN A 571 -34.03 -18.73 -40.43
N CYS A 572 -34.01 -19.70 -39.51
CA CYS A 572 -34.78 -19.65 -38.26
C CYS A 572 -34.19 -18.67 -37.26
N ALA A 573 -32.85 -18.56 -37.19
CA ALA A 573 -32.18 -17.54 -36.39
C ALA A 573 -32.55 -16.13 -36.87
N THR A 574 -32.58 -15.92 -38.19
CA THR A 574 -32.98 -14.62 -38.78
C THR A 574 -34.45 -14.29 -38.50
N ALA A 575 -35.36 -15.27 -38.59
CA ALA A 575 -36.77 -15.09 -38.26
C ALA A 575 -36.99 -14.78 -36.76
N LEU A 576 -36.22 -15.40 -35.87
CA LEU A 576 -36.28 -15.13 -34.43
C LEU A 576 -35.75 -13.74 -34.10
N THR A 577 -34.64 -13.32 -34.72
CA THR A 577 -34.09 -11.97 -34.56
C THR A 577 -35.07 -10.91 -35.09
N GLN A 578 -35.75 -11.17 -36.22
CA GLN A 578 -36.78 -10.26 -36.72
C GLN A 578 -38.04 -10.22 -35.85
N LEU A 579 -38.43 -11.33 -35.23
CA LEU A 579 -39.52 -11.37 -34.25
C LEU A 579 -39.15 -10.55 -32.99
N CYS A 580 -37.92 -10.68 -32.49
CA CYS A 580 -37.43 -9.90 -31.36
C CYS A 580 -37.30 -8.40 -31.69
N ILE A 581 -36.87 -8.04 -32.89
CA ILE A 581 -36.85 -6.65 -33.38
C ILE A 581 -38.28 -6.11 -33.51
N GLY A 582 -39.21 -6.92 -34.03
CA GLY A 582 -40.64 -6.56 -34.13
C GLY A 582 -41.29 -6.33 -32.77
N LEU A 583 -40.98 -7.16 -31.77
CA LEU A 583 -41.43 -6.97 -30.39
C LEU A 583 -40.79 -5.74 -29.72
N GLY A 584 -39.52 -5.45 -30.03
CA GLY A 584 -38.85 -4.20 -29.62
C GLY A 584 -39.52 -2.95 -30.21
N CYS A 585 -39.97 -3.01 -31.47
CA CYS A 585 -40.73 -1.92 -32.10
C CYS A 585 -42.12 -1.70 -31.48
N PHE A 586 -42.79 -2.76 -30.99
CA PHE A 586 -44.05 -2.63 -30.24
C PHE A 586 -43.86 -1.97 -28.86
N GLY A 587 -42.71 -2.18 -28.21
CA GLY A 587 -42.32 -1.46 -26.98
C GLY A 587 -42.05 0.03 -27.21
N CYS A 588 -41.50 0.41 -28.37
CA CYS A 588 -41.32 1.82 -28.74
C CYS A 588 -42.64 2.53 -29.07
N LEU A 589 -43.64 1.83 -29.62
CA LEU A 589 -44.97 2.39 -29.91
C LEU A 589 -45.78 2.68 -28.63
N THR A 590 -45.60 1.88 -27.57
CA THR A 590 -46.22 2.12 -26.25
C THR A 590 -45.58 3.30 -25.52
N CYS A 591 -44.28 3.52 -25.70
CA CYS A 591 -43.58 4.70 -25.17
C CYS A 591 -43.98 6.01 -25.89
N CYS A 592 -44.30 5.95 -27.19
CA CYS A 592 -44.77 7.12 -27.95
C CYS A 592 -46.25 7.48 -27.69
N SER A 593 -47.09 6.56 -27.21
CA SER A 593 -48.49 6.87 -26.86
C SER A 593 -48.66 7.59 -25.52
N GLU A 594 -47.70 7.47 -24.60
CA GLU A 594 -47.75 8.15 -23.29
C GLU A 594 -47.16 9.58 -23.33
N ILE A 595 -46.37 9.93 -24.34
CA ILE A 595 -45.66 11.23 -24.42
C ILE A 595 -46.36 12.25 -25.34
N CYS A 596 -47.22 11.82 -26.28
CA CYS A 596 -47.79 12.73 -27.30
C CYS A 596 -49.27 13.11 -27.14
N CYS A 597 -49.99 12.64 -26.11
CA CYS A 597 -51.41 12.98 -25.89
C CYS A 597 -51.73 13.27 -24.41
N SER A 598 -51.25 14.38 -23.85
CA SER A 598 -51.90 15.01 -22.69
C SER A 598 -51.63 16.52 -22.67
N GLY A 599 -52.59 17.28 -23.18
CA GLY A 599 -52.51 18.73 -23.19
C GLY A 599 -53.57 19.39 -24.07
N ASN A 600 -54.85 19.07 -23.86
CA ASN A 600 -55.91 20.04 -24.15
C ASN A 600 -57.17 19.78 -23.31
N GLU A 601 -57.77 20.89 -22.90
CA GLU A 601 -59.08 21.11 -22.25
C GLU A 601 -59.14 21.17 -20.72
N GLY A 602 -59.34 22.41 -20.22
CA GLY A 602 -59.66 22.77 -18.84
C GLY A 602 -59.18 24.15 -18.47
#